data_AF-V5NBY4-F1
#
_entry.id   AF-V5NBY4-F1
#
_cell.length_a   1.000
_cell.length_b   1.000
_cell.length_c   1.000
_cell.angle_alpha   90.00
_cell.angle_beta   90.00
_cell.angle_gamma   90.00
#
_symmetry.space_group_name_H-M   'P 1'
#
loop_
_entity.id
_entity.type
_entity.pdbx_description
1 polymer ?
#
loop_
_entity_poly.entity_id
_entity_poly.type
_entity_poly.pdbx_seq_one_letter_code
_entity_poly.pdbx_strand_id
1 'polypeptide(L)'
;MKVVCIILLFVIAAETSSTAKTRGETGSQGNLPLKFPQFITKPKELALRLLKLCNEHKEKHSKGARNGQTSDTAINDGKVDFKNCTFYCKYNINQGSFDNVTLPLPDDTPCGPQNQTCADKDKCVGDVPGC
;
A
#
# COMPACT_ATOMS: atom_id res chain seq x y z
N MET A 1 28.91 52.99 -27.66
CA MET A 1 27.96 52.37 -28.62
C MET A 1 26.93 51.63 -27.81
N LYS A 2 25.66 52.00 -27.94
CA LYS A 2 24.57 51.64 -27.02
C LYS A 2 24.09 50.21 -27.28
N VAL A 3 24.07 49.39 -26.24
CA VAL A 3 23.56 48.01 -26.23
C VAL A 3 22.06 48.06 -26.46
N VAL A 4 21.59 47.44 -27.54
CA VAL A 4 20.17 47.38 -27.91
C VAL A 4 19.57 46.12 -27.26
N CYS A 5 18.71 46.31 -26.26
CA CYS A 5 17.89 45.24 -25.69
C CYS A 5 16.71 44.96 -26.62
N ILE A 6 16.73 43.81 -27.30
CA ILE A 6 15.58 43.32 -28.07
C ILE A 6 14.57 42.72 -27.09
N ILE A 7 13.43 43.40 -26.90
CA ILE A 7 12.31 42.90 -26.12
C ILE A 7 11.48 41.98 -27.01
N LEU A 8 11.54 40.67 -26.74
CA LEU A 8 10.68 39.68 -27.39
C LEU A 8 9.31 39.65 -26.69
N LEU A 9 8.29 40.19 -27.37
CA LEU A 9 6.90 40.14 -26.95
C LEU A 9 6.29 38.79 -27.38
N PHE A 10 6.06 37.90 -26.42
CA PHE A 10 5.27 36.68 -26.67
C PHE A 10 3.79 36.99 -26.49
N VAL A 11 3.07 36.99 -27.61
CA VAL A 11 1.61 37.00 -27.68
C VAL A 11 1.14 35.59 -27.36
N ILE A 12 0.38 35.40 -26.27
CA ILE A 12 -0.36 34.16 -26.02
C ILE A 12 -1.85 34.49 -26.22
N ALA A 13 -2.41 33.92 -27.28
CA ALA A 13 -3.85 33.94 -27.54
C ALA A 13 -4.57 33.05 -26.52
N ALA A 14 -5.68 33.54 -26.01
CA ALA A 14 -6.59 32.85 -25.09
C ALA A 14 -7.48 31.87 -25.84
N GLU A 15 -7.87 30.76 -25.20
CA GLU A 15 -9.25 30.23 -25.23
C GLU A 15 -9.56 29.50 -23.92
N THR A 16 -10.78 29.72 -23.42
CA THR A 16 -11.36 29.18 -22.20
C THR A 16 -12.16 27.91 -22.53
N SER A 17 -12.17 26.93 -21.61
CA SER A 17 -13.40 26.25 -21.19
C SER A 17 -13.10 25.22 -20.11
N SER A 18 -13.75 25.43 -18.97
CA SER A 18 -13.82 24.54 -17.83
C SER A 18 -14.61 23.29 -18.19
N THR A 19 -14.09 22.10 -17.88
CA THR A 19 -14.92 20.99 -17.40
C THR A 19 -14.07 20.09 -16.51
N ALA A 20 -14.62 19.79 -15.35
CA ALA A 20 -13.98 19.15 -14.20
C ALA A 20 -13.15 17.90 -14.56
N LYS A 21 -11.84 17.97 -14.30
CA LYS A 21 -11.07 16.74 -14.03
C LYS A 21 -11.41 16.31 -12.61
N THR A 22 -12.12 15.19 -12.49
CA THR A 22 -12.11 14.36 -11.28
C THR A 22 -10.67 13.91 -11.07
N ARG A 23 -9.88 14.76 -10.42
CA ARG A 23 -8.58 14.37 -9.89
C ARG A 23 -8.90 13.72 -8.55
N GLY A 24 -9.18 12.42 -8.60
CA GLY A 24 -8.73 11.58 -7.49
C GLY A 24 -7.23 11.83 -7.41
N GLU A 25 -6.83 12.71 -6.51
CA GLU A 25 -5.44 12.84 -6.09
C GLU A 25 -5.08 11.50 -5.46
N THR A 26 -4.63 10.57 -6.30
CA THR A 26 -3.73 9.52 -5.86
C THR A 26 -2.55 10.28 -5.27
N GLY A 27 -2.57 10.41 -3.95
CA GLY A 27 -1.55 11.09 -3.19
C GLY A 27 -0.19 10.68 -3.72
N SER A 28 0.65 11.68 -3.99
CA SER A 28 2.03 11.54 -4.42
C SER A 28 2.65 10.31 -3.74
N GLN A 29 2.86 9.25 -4.52
CA GLN A 29 3.54 8.04 -4.07
C GLN A 29 5.01 8.41 -3.82
N GLY A 30 5.28 9.04 -2.68
CA GLY A 30 6.60 9.00 -2.08
C GLY A 30 7.04 7.54 -2.06
N ASN A 31 8.27 7.25 -2.46
CA ASN A 31 8.83 5.91 -2.35
C ASN A 31 8.90 5.55 -0.85
N LEU A 32 7.82 5.01 -0.30
CA LEU A 32 7.79 4.45 1.04
C LEU A 32 8.60 3.15 0.98
N PRO A 33 9.77 3.09 1.65
CA PRO A 33 10.56 1.88 1.67
C PRO A 33 9.79 0.82 2.45
N LEU A 34 9.38 -0.24 1.75
CA LEU A 34 8.74 -1.41 2.37
C LEU A 34 9.82 -2.32 2.96
N LYS A 35 9.56 -2.88 4.13
CA LYS A 35 10.49 -3.68 4.94
C LYS A 35 10.38 -5.18 4.69
N PHE A 36 9.83 -5.58 3.55
CA PHE A 36 9.75 -6.99 3.18
C PHE A 36 11.15 -7.60 2.93
N PRO A 37 11.33 -8.90 3.19
CA PRO A 37 12.57 -9.61 2.84
C PRO A 37 12.88 -9.55 1.33
N GLN A 38 14.16 -9.73 0.98
CA GLN A 38 14.63 -9.64 -0.42
C GLN A 38 14.02 -10.68 -1.36
N PHE A 39 13.55 -11.82 -0.85
CA PHE A 39 12.86 -12.82 -1.67
C PHE A 39 11.48 -12.35 -2.16
N ILE A 40 10.94 -11.25 -1.61
CA ILE A 40 9.75 -10.57 -2.13
C ILE A 40 10.16 -9.63 -3.27
N THR A 41 10.07 -10.14 -4.50
CA THR A 41 10.46 -9.40 -5.71
C THR A 41 9.54 -8.24 -6.05
N LYS A 42 8.29 -8.27 -5.58
CA LYS A 42 7.26 -7.25 -5.84
C LYS A 42 6.63 -6.72 -4.54
N PRO A 43 7.38 -5.99 -3.72
CA PRO A 43 6.94 -5.60 -2.38
C PRO A 43 5.67 -4.73 -2.39
N LYS A 44 5.54 -3.80 -3.34
CA LYS A 44 4.36 -2.92 -3.46
C LYS A 44 3.09 -3.71 -3.82
N GLU A 45 3.20 -4.69 -4.71
CA GLU A 45 2.08 -5.55 -5.13
C GLU A 45 1.57 -6.38 -3.95
N LEU A 46 2.50 -6.97 -3.18
CA LEU A 46 2.17 -7.71 -1.97
C LEU A 46 1.47 -6.81 -0.94
N ALA A 47 2.04 -5.64 -0.62
CA ALA A 47 1.44 -4.70 0.34
C ALA A 47 -0.01 -4.32 -0.04
N LEU A 48 -0.26 -3.98 -1.31
CA LEU A 48 -1.60 -3.63 -1.78
C LEU A 48 -2.57 -4.82 -1.68
N ARG A 49 -2.10 -6.03 -1.98
CA ARG A 49 -2.91 -7.25 -1.85
C ARG A 49 -3.28 -7.53 -0.39
N LEU A 50 -2.32 -7.40 0.53
CA LEU A 50 -2.55 -7.58 1.98
C LEU A 50 -3.53 -6.53 2.52
N LEU A 51 -3.38 -5.26 2.11
CA LEU A 51 -4.30 -4.20 2.48
C LEU A 51 -5.73 -4.46 1.97
N LYS A 52 -5.86 -4.97 0.73
CA LYS A 52 -7.15 -5.37 0.17
C LYS A 52 -7.81 -6.48 1.00
N LEU A 53 -7.06 -7.51 1.39
CA LEU A 53 -7.56 -8.58 2.26
C LEU A 53 -8.03 -8.06 3.61
N CYS A 54 -7.30 -7.12 4.22
CA CYS A 54 -7.76 -6.48 5.45
C CYS A 54 -9.10 -5.77 5.27
N ASN A 55 -9.28 -5.03 4.17
CA ASN A 55 -10.53 -4.33 3.89
C ASN A 55 -11.67 -5.33 3.67
N GLU A 56 -11.47 -6.38 2.88
CA GLU A 56 -12.48 -7.41 2.65
C GLU A 56 -12.89 -8.13 3.95
N HIS A 57 -11.93 -8.44 4.81
CA HIS A 57 -12.20 -9.01 6.12
C HIS A 57 -13.04 -8.05 6.99
N LYS A 58 -12.68 -6.76 7.01
CA LYS A 58 -13.44 -5.73 7.74
C LYS A 58 -14.89 -5.67 7.24
N GLU A 59 -15.12 -5.59 5.94
CA GLU A 59 -16.48 -5.52 5.37
C GLU A 59 -17.32 -6.76 5.73
N LYS A 60 -16.71 -7.95 5.73
CA LYS A 60 -17.41 -9.20 6.09
C LYS A 60 -17.76 -9.28 7.58
N HIS A 61 -16.94 -8.71 8.45
CA HIS A 61 -17.07 -8.86 9.90
C HIS A 61 -17.68 -7.64 10.61
N SER A 62 -17.70 -6.48 9.97
CA SER A 62 -18.43 -5.29 10.45
C SER A 62 -19.93 -5.49 10.21
N LYS A 63 -20.59 -6.18 11.15
CA LYS A 63 -22.06 -6.29 11.18
C LYS A 63 -22.67 -4.90 11.32
N GLY A 64 -23.07 -4.29 10.21
CA GLY A 64 -23.91 -3.09 10.21
C GLY A 64 -23.18 -1.77 10.41
N ALA A 65 -22.11 -1.51 9.65
CA ALA A 65 -21.64 -0.14 9.41
C ALA A 65 -22.71 0.65 8.62
N ARG A 66 -23.83 0.96 9.28
CA ARG A 66 -24.98 1.71 8.76
C ARG A 66 -24.74 3.22 8.70
N ASN A 67 -23.56 3.68 9.12
CA ASN A 67 -23.09 5.04 8.94
C ASN A 67 -21.68 4.95 8.37
N GLY A 68 -21.47 5.53 7.19
CA GLY A 68 -20.28 5.44 6.34
C GLY A 68 -18.97 5.98 6.92
N GLN A 69 -18.66 5.63 8.17
CA GLN A 69 -17.37 5.86 8.79
C GLN A 69 -16.44 4.73 8.37
N THR A 70 -15.79 4.90 7.22
CA THR A 70 -14.70 4.03 6.81
C THR A 70 -13.55 4.21 7.79
N SER A 71 -13.37 3.25 8.70
CA SER A 71 -12.19 3.26 9.56
C SER A 71 -10.95 2.96 8.74
N ASP A 72 -9.89 3.72 8.97
CA ASP A 72 -8.62 3.51 8.30
C ASP A 72 -8.07 2.11 8.60
N THR A 73 -7.59 1.47 7.54
CA THR A 73 -6.98 0.15 7.57
C THR A 73 -5.50 0.29 7.24
N ALA A 74 -4.64 -0.39 7.97
CA ALA A 74 -3.22 -0.50 7.63
C ALA A 74 -2.70 -1.92 7.81
N ILE A 75 -1.59 -2.19 7.15
CA ILE A 75 -0.77 -3.39 7.37
C ILE A 75 0.56 -2.98 8.01
N ASN A 76 1.21 -3.92 8.68
CA ASN A 76 2.59 -3.75 9.11
C ASN A 76 3.49 -4.66 8.26
N ASP A 77 4.11 -4.07 7.23
CA ASP A 77 5.03 -4.72 6.31
C ASP A 77 6.29 -5.27 7.00
N GLY A 78 6.69 -4.69 8.13
CA GLY A 78 7.80 -5.17 8.96
C GLY A 78 7.41 -6.22 10.01
N LYS A 79 6.15 -6.66 10.07
CA LYS A 79 5.67 -7.72 10.98
C LYS A 79 4.84 -8.79 10.27
N VAL A 80 5.19 -9.08 9.01
CA VAL A 80 4.63 -10.24 8.31
C VAL A 80 5.39 -11.48 8.77
N ASP A 81 4.65 -12.47 9.25
CA ASP A 81 5.20 -13.73 9.71
C ASP A 81 5.21 -14.71 8.53
N PHE A 82 6.33 -14.77 7.82
CA PHE A 82 6.52 -15.69 6.70
C PHE A 82 6.63 -17.14 7.15
N LYS A 83 7.03 -17.43 8.39
CA LYS A 83 7.12 -18.81 8.90
C LYS A 83 5.73 -19.42 9.06
N ASN A 84 4.82 -18.67 9.69
CA ASN A 84 3.46 -19.11 9.95
C ASN A 84 2.49 -18.73 8.83
N CYS A 85 2.98 -17.96 7.84
CA CYS A 85 2.22 -17.42 6.75
C CYS A 85 1.03 -16.59 7.21
N THR A 86 1.30 -15.60 8.05
CA THR A 86 0.29 -14.68 8.58
C THR A 86 0.76 -13.23 8.55
N PHE A 87 -0.18 -12.30 8.62
CA PHE A 87 0.09 -10.87 8.71
C PHE A 87 -0.95 -10.16 9.56
N TYR A 88 -0.60 -8.97 10.05
CA TYR A 88 -1.48 -8.16 10.88
C TYR A 88 -2.21 -7.09 10.07
N CYS A 89 -3.53 -7.08 10.19
CA CYS A 89 -4.39 -5.97 9.83
C CYS A 89 -4.62 -5.09 11.06
N LYS A 90 -4.50 -3.78 10.87
CA LYS A 90 -4.85 -2.77 11.87
C LYS A 90 -6.05 -1.99 11.39
N TYR A 91 -7.06 -1.87 12.23
CA TYR A 91 -8.27 -1.09 11.96
C TYR A 91 -8.44 0.05 12.99
N ASN A 92 -9.31 1.01 12.69
CA ASN A 92 -9.69 2.11 13.60
C ASN A 92 -8.54 3.04 14.02
N ILE A 93 -7.50 3.13 13.19
CA ILE A 93 -6.22 3.79 13.52
C ILE A 93 -6.38 5.26 13.95
N ASN A 94 -7.38 5.97 13.41
CA ASN A 94 -7.64 7.39 13.73
C ASN A 94 -8.44 7.62 15.02
N GLN A 95 -8.94 6.57 15.68
CA GLN A 95 -9.82 6.69 16.85
C GLN A 95 -9.09 6.49 18.19
N GLY A 96 -7.76 6.52 18.20
CA GLY A 96 -6.93 6.38 19.42
C GLY A 96 -6.85 4.98 20.02
N SER A 97 -7.66 4.04 19.51
CA SER A 97 -7.58 2.60 19.79
C SER A 97 -7.61 1.84 18.47
N PHE A 98 -6.84 0.76 18.37
CA PHE A 98 -6.72 -0.02 17.14
C PHE A 98 -7.00 -1.49 17.38
N ASP A 99 -7.83 -2.07 16.53
CA ASP A 99 -8.07 -3.51 16.50
C ASP A 99 -7.00 -4.17 15.64
N ASN A 100 -6.38 -5.22 16.16
CA ASN A 100 -5.43 -6.03 15.42
C ASN A 100 -6.07 -7.36 15.10
N VAL A 101 -6.09 -7.71 13.82
CA VAL A 101 -6.52 -9.04 13.36
C VAL A 101 -5.37 -9.68 12.62
N THR A 102 -5.07 -10.93 12.98
CA THR A 102 -4.11 -11.75 12.25
C THR A 102 -4.85 -12.52 11.15
N LEU A 103 -4.44 -12.34 9.90
CA LEU A 103 -4.99 -13.04 8.74
C LEU A 103 -3.92 -13.94 8.10
N PRO A 104 -4.32 -15.04 7.44
CA PRO A 104 -3.40 -15.85 6.67
C PRO A 104 -2.91 -15.10 5.43
N LEU A 105 -1.63 -15.27 5.09
CA LEU A 105 -1.11 -14.89 3.78
C LEU A 105 -1.72 -15.81 2.70
N PRO A 106 -1.93 -15.30 1.47
CA PRO A 106 -2.29 -16.14 0.34
C PRO A 106 -1.27 -17.27 0.09
N ASP A 107 -1.75 -18.44 -0.31
CA ASP A 107 -0.91 -19.64 -0.51
C ASP A 107 0.21 -19.45 -1.55
N ASP A 108 0.00 -18.58 -2.53
CA ASP A 108 0.96 -18.22 -3.57
C ASP A 108 1.98 -17.16 -3.13
N THR A 109 1.88 -16.65 -1.90
CA THR A 109 2.83 -15.67 -1.36
C THR A 109 4.21 -16.31 -1.18
N PRO A 110 5.28 -15.77 -1.80
CA PRO A 110 6.63 -16.24 -1.53
C PRO A 110 6.96 -16.09 -0.05
N CYS A 111 7.49 -17.14 0.57
CA CYS A 111 7.77 -17.18 2.00
C CYS A 111 9.22 -17.59 2.33
N GLY A 112 10.06 -17.70 1.30
CA GLY A 112 11.47 -18.02 1.45
C GLY A 112 12.20 -18.10 0.11
N PRO A 113 13.51 -18.39 0.13
CA PRO A 113 14.30 -18.52 -1.08
C PRO A 113 13.84 -19.73 -1.93
N GLN A 114 14.27 -19.79 -3.20
CA GLN A 114 13.99 -20.93 -4.11
C GLN A 114 12.50 -21.19 -4.39
N ASN A 115 11.70 -20.13 -4.54
CA ASN A 115 10.27 -20.22 -4.90
C ASN A 115 9.39 -20.95 -3.87
N GLN A 116 9.80 -20.97 -2.59
CA GLN A 116 8.94 -21.45 -1.51
C GLN A 116 7.74 -20.52 -1.33
N THR A 117 6.55 -21.09 -1.15
CA THR A 117 5.31 -20.32 -0.95
C THR A 117 4.53 -20.80 0.26
N CYS A 118 3.60 -19.97 0.72
CA CYS A 118 2.75 -20.25 1.87
C CYS A 118 1.82 -21.46 1.74
N ALA A 119 1.69 -22.04 0.55
CA ALA A 119 1.07 -23.34 0.33
C ALA A 119 1.75 -24.48 1.11
N ASP A 120 3.06 -24.35 1.39
CA ASP A 120 3.86 -25.31 2.14
C ASP A 120 4.66 -24.61 3.24
N LYS A 121 3.97 -24.33 4.37
CA LYS A 121 4.50 -23.54 5.49
C LYS A 121 5.76 -24.11 6.12
N ASP A 122 5.95 -25.43 6.05
CA ASP A 122 7.12 -26.09 6.64
C ASP A 122 8.41 -25.68 5.93
N LYS A 123 8.32 -25.36 4.64
CA LYS A 123 9.44 -24.87 3.84
C LYS A 123 9.72 -23.38 4.03
N CYS A 124 8.78 -22.62 4.58
CA CYS A 124 8.94 -21.18 4.78
C CYS A 124 10.01 -20.86 5.82
N VAL A 125 10.75 -19.79 5.56
CA VAL A 125 11.77 -19.27 6.48
C VAL A 125 11.11 -18.31 7.47
N GLY A 126 11.57 -18.35 8.72
CA GLY A 126 11.20 -17.34 9.72
C GLY A 126 11.93 -16.04 9.50
N ASP A 127 11.94 -15.16 10.51
CA ASP A 127 12.69 -13.91 10.50
C ASP A 127 14.08 -14.18 9.93
N VAL A 128 14.32 -13.73 8.70
CA VAL A 128 15.65 -13.71 8.11
C VAL A 128 16.23 -12.39 8.61
N PRO A 129 17.10 -12.40 9.65
CA PRO A 129 17.73 -11.17 10.08
C PRO A 129 18.52 -10.68 8.88
N GLY A 130 18.36 -9.40 8.52
CA GLY A 130 19.10 -8.81 7.42
C GLY A 130 20.59 -9.08 7.60
N CYS A 131 21.18 -9.79 6.63
CA CYS A 131 22.61 -9.82 6.41
C CYS A 131 23.00 -8.62 5.55
#